data_AF-A0AAD6TZD3-F1
#
_entry.id   AF-A0AAD6TZD3-F1
#
_cell.length_a   1.000
_cell.length_b   1.000
_cell.length_c   1.000
_cell.angle_alpha   90.00
_cell.angle_beta   90.00
_cell.angle_gamma   90.00
#
_symmetry.space_group_name_H-M   'P 1'
#
loop_
_entity.id
_entity.type
_entity.pdbx_description
1 polymer ?
#
loop_
_entity_poly.entity_id
_entity_poly.type
_entity_poly.pdbx_seq_one_letter_code
_entity_poly.pdbx_strand_id
1 'polypeptide(L)'
;MHPGHRQSVAPRARPLDGYLPNPSLRAQGPPPTTQLALPPSAFQNVPRIVEPGEYFRSRLNLPRDVPVSLWSVPDTADGQRPSLPLPLLAQLAIYGSEEKRLSLQGIYSALVSRFTYFRDNAWDSKWKNSIRHALSLYSAFVKISRPIQEAGKGDYWTLNPCLPDGYKRPRKR
;
A
#
# COMPACT_ATOMS: atom_id res chain seq x y z
N MET A 1 -9.40 89.69 -32.14
CA MET A 1 -7.99 90.05 -32.32
C MET A 1 -7.23 88.75 -32.63
N HIS A 2 -6.77 88.60 -33.87
CA HIS A 2 -5.60 87.78 -34.23
C HIS A 2 -4.33 88.41 -33.59
N PRO A 3 -3.11 87.80 -33.60
CA PRO A 3 -2.64 86.74 -34.49
C PRO A 3 -1.67 85.70 -33.86
N GLY A 4 -1.16 84.77 -34.68
CA GLY A 4 0.12 84.10 -34.44
C GLY A 4 0.36 82.83 -35.26
N HIS A 5 0.68 82.99 -36.55
CA HIS A 5 1.14 81.95 -37.47
C HIS A 5 2.42 81.23 -37.00
N ARG A 6 2.50 79.91 -37.23
CA ARG A 6 3.66 79.33 -37.94
C ARG A 6 3.31 78.00 -38.60
N GLN A 7 3.66 77.91 -39.88
CA GLN A 7 3.61 76.73 -40.73
C GLN A 7 4.68 75.70 -40.28
N SER A 8 4.46 74.41 -40.54
CA SER A 8 5.15 73.68 -41.63
C SER A 8 5.24 72.16 -41.39
N VAL A 9 5.03 71.42 -42.49
CA VAL A 9 5.49 70.08 -42.88
C VAL A 9 5.08 68.81 -42.08
N ALA A 10 4.17 68.04 -42.71
CA ALA A 10 4.25 66.56 -42.77
C ALA A 10 5.20 66.16 -43.92
N PRO A 11 5.55 64.87 -44.19
CA PRO A 11 5.12 63.62 -43.54
C PRO A 11 6.31 62.64 -43.26
N ARG A 12 6.04 61.49 -42.61
CA ARG A 12 6.43 60.15 -43.11
C ARG A 12 6.15 59.08 -42.06
N ALA A 13 5.38 58.08 -42.49
CA ALA A 13 5.09 56.86 -41.78
C ALA A 13 6.37 56.09 -41.41
N ARG A 14 6.40 55.57 -40.18
CA ARG A 14 7.31 54.50 -39.76
C ARG A 14 6.51 53.18 -39.72
N PRO A 15 6.91 52.13 -40.43
CA PRO A 15 6.37 50.80 -40.19
C PRO A 15 6.97 50.22 -38.91
N LEU A 16 6.12 49.59 -38.11
CA LEU A 16 6.49 48.68 -37.04
C LEU A 16 6.81 47.29 -37.61
N ASP A 17 7.55 46.54 -36.79
CA ASP A 17 7.81 45.11 -36.86
C ASP A 17 8.94 44.59 -37.74
N GLY A 18 9.86 43.89 -37.08
CA GLY A 18 11.02 43.24 -37.68
C GLY A 18 12.08 42.89 -36.65
N TYR A 19 11.69 42.15 -35.61
CA TYR A 19 12.60 41.56 -34.62
C TYR A 19 13.65 40.71 -35.34
N LEU A 20 14.93 41.06 -35.17
CA LEU A 20 16.07 40.31 -35.68
C LEU A 20 16.29 39.03 -34.85
N PRO A 21 16.46 37.84 -35.43
CA PRO A 21 16.98 36.70 -34.70
C PRO A 21 18.52 36.73 -34.68
N ASN A 22 19.05 36.65 -33.45
CA ASN A 22 20.47 36.53 -33.13
C ASN A 22 21.04 35.19 -33.66
N PRO A 23 22.18 35.17 -34.37
CA PRO A 23 22.73 33.94 -34.92
C PRO A 23 23.74 33.35 -33.94
N SER A 24 23.31 32.43 -33.08
CA SER A 24 24.16 31.41 -32.45
C SER A 24 23.35 30.63 -31.43
N LEU A 25 22.96 29.39 -31.75
CA LEU A 25 22.89 28.30 -30.78
C LEU A 25 22.83 27.00 -31.58
N ARG A 26 24.00 26.40 -31.68
CA ARG A 26 24.27 25.03 -32.12
C ARG A 26 23.21 24.09 -31.57
N ALA A 27 22.54 23.35 -32.45
CA ALA A 27 21.62 22.28 -32.10
C ALA A 27 22.33 21.31 -31.12
N GLN A 28 21.92 21.35 -29.86
CA GLN A 28 22.17 20.28 -28.91
C GLN A 28 20.91 19.40 -28.98
N GLY A 29 21.06 18.15 -29.43
CA GLY A 29 20.04 17.15 -29.24
C GLY A 29 19.71 16.99 -27.74
N PRO A 30 18.61 16.32 -27.39
CA PRO A 30 18.35 15.99 -25.98
C PRO A 30 19.59 15.27 -25.42
N PRO A 31 20.05 15.60 -24.20
CA PRO A 31 21.13 14.84 -23.59
C PRO A 31 20.72 13.36 -23.60
N PRO A 32 21.65 12.41 -23.79
CA PRO A 32 21.35 11.05 -23.39
C PRO A 32 20.95 11.15 -21.93
N THR A 33 19.70 10.83 -21.62
CA THR A 33 19.23 10.67 -20.25
C THR A 33 20.08 9.54 -19.69
N THR A 34 21.21 9.92 -19.09
CA THR A 34 22.01 9.06 -18.24
C THR A 34 21.04 8.62 -17.16
N GLN A 35 20.45 7.44 -17.32
CA GLN A 35 19.86 6.74 -16.21
C GLN A 35 20.93 6.76 -15.13
N LEU A 36 20.67 7.48 -14.04
CA LEU A 36 21.44 7.39 -12.82
C LEU A 36 21.30 5.94 -12.33
N ALA A 37 22.07 5.04 -12.93
CA ALA A 37 22.26 3.70 -12.40
C ALA A 37 23.01 3.90 -11.09
N LEU A 38 22.24 3.90 -10.00
CA LEU A 38 22.77 3.93 -8.65
C LEU A 38 23.86 2.85 -8.53
N PRO A 39 25.00 3.13 -7.88
CA PRO A 39 26.01 2.11 -7.66
C PRO A 39 25.39 0.92 -6.93
N PRO A 40 25.76 -0.34 -7.24
CA PRO A 40 25.20 -1.53 -6.59
C PRO A 40 25.33 -1.49 -5.05
N SER A 41 26.30 -0.73 -4.53
CA SER A 41 26.51 -0.48 -3.10
C SER A 41 25.44 0.37 -2.44
N ALA A 42 24.68 1.18 -3.19
CA ALA A 42 23.55 1.95 -2.65
C ALA A 42 22.37 1.03 -2.25
N PHE A 43 22.28 -0.16 -2.84
CA PHE A 43 21.28 -1.17 -2.46
C PHE A 43 21.67 -1.99 -1.22
N GLN A 44 22.95 -1.95 -0.80
CA GLN A 44 23.41 -2.74 0.36
C GLN A 44 22.90 -2.20 1.70
N ASN A 45 22.51 -0.92 1.75
CA ASN A 45 22.06 -0.26 2.98
C ASN A 45 20.61 0.23 2.91
N VAL A 46 19.83 -0.28 1.95
CA VAL A 46 18.37 -0.16 2.03
C VAL A 46 17.98 -1.04 3.22
N PRO A 47 17.33 -0.51 4.28
CA PRO A 47 16.77 -1.37 5.31
C PRO A 47 15.89 -2.36 4.56
N ARG A 48 16.28 -3.64 4.54
CA ARG A 48 15.53 -4.68 3.83
C ARG A 48 14.11 -4.56 4.37
N ILE A 49 13.21 -4.00 3.58
CA ILE A 49 11.79 -4.14 3.83
C ILE A 49 11.62 -5.64 3.74
N VAL A 50 11.50 -6.30 4.88
CA VAL A 50 11.23 -7.72 4.92
C VAL A 50 9.85 -7.82 4.31
N GLU A 51 9.81 -8.19 3.02
CA GLU A 51 8.57 -8.49 2.34
C GLU A 51 7.76 -9.39 3.26
N PRO A 52 6.52 -9.02 3.65
CA PRO A 52 5.78 -9.75 4.68
C PRO A 52 5.66 -11.25 4.38
N GLY A 53 5.73 -11.62 3.09
CA GLY A 53 5.80 -13.01 2.64
C GLY A 53 7.01 -13.78 3.15
N GLU A 54 8.22 -13.20 3.16
CA GLU A 54 9.43 -13.87 3.68
C GLU A 54 9.32 -14.14 5.18
N TYR A 55 8.71 -13.22 5.92
CA TYR A 55 8.43 -13.41 7.34
C TYR A 55 7.53 -14.63 7.58
N PHE A 56 6.40 -14.72 6.86
CA PHE A 56 5.50 -15.86 7.01
C PHE A 56 6.14 -17.17 6.54
N ARG A 57 6.93 -17.14 5.46
CA ARG A 57 7.70 -18.31 4.99
C ARG A 57 8.67 -18.80 6.05
N SER A 58 9.44 -17.91 6.66
CA SER A 58 10.35 -18.27 7.74
C SER A 58 9.59 -18.82 8.96
N ARG A 59 8.45 -18.22 9.31
CA ARG A 59 7.66 -18.64 10.49
C ARG A 59 6.96 -19.99 10.31
N LEU A 60 6.56 -20.30 9.08
CA LEU A 60 5.87 -21.55 8.74
C LEU A 60 6.82 -22.60 8.12
N ASN A 61 8.12 -22.32 8.03
CA ASN A 61 9.11 -23.17 7.36
C ASN A 61 8.71 -23.57 5.92
N LEU A 62 8.14 -22.64 5.16
CA LEU A 62 7.65 -22.90 3.79
C LEU A 62 8.74 -22.68 2.73
N PRO A 63 8.78 -23.52 1.67
CA PRO A 63 9.62 -23.29 0.51
C PRO A 63 9.15 -22.05 -0.28
N ARG A 64 10.06 -21.44 -1.05
CA ARG A 64 9.80 -20.21 -1.81
C ARG A 64 8.68 -20.35 -2.86
N ASP A 65 8.53 -21.55 -3.40
CA ASP A 65 7.57 -21.89 -4.45
C ASP A 65 6.12 -21.96 -3.95
N VAL A 66 5.92 -22.18 -2.65
CA VAL A 66 4.58 -22.27 -2.07
C VAL A 66 4.04 -20.87 -1.76
N PRO A 67 2.80 -20.55 -2.19
CA PRO A 67 2.16 -19.30 -1.83
C PRO A 67 1.92 -19.23 -0.32
N VAL A 68 2.07 -18.06 0.29
CA VAL A 68 1.76 -17.86 1.71
C VAL A 68 0.26 -17.59 1.86
N SER A 69 -0.47 -18.52 2.45
CA SER A 69 -1.90 -18.37 2.74
C SER A 69 -2.33 -19.29 3.89
N LEU A 70 -3.60 -19.22 4.27
CA LEU A 70 -4.20 -20.18 5.21
C LEU A 70 -4.10 -21.64 4.76
N TRP A 71 -4.04 -21.91 3.46
CA TRP A 71 -3.94 -23.26 2.91
C TRP A 71 -2.53 -23.86 3.06
N SER A 72 -1.53 -23.01 3.31
CA SER A 72 -0.14 -23.41 3.51
C SER A 72 0.16 -23.79 4.96
N VAL A 73 -0.82 -23.62 5.86
CA VAL A 73 -0.74 -24.03 7.26
C VAL A 73 -0.98 -25.53 7.36
N PRO A 74 -0.20 -26.27 8.18
CA PRO A 74 -0.42 -27.69 8.41
C PRO A 74 -1.85 -27.97 8.88
N ASP A 75 -2.43 -29.05 8.37
CA ASP A 75 -3.74 -29.49 8.82
C ASP A 75 -3.73 -29.81 10.31
N THR A 76 -4.82 -29.41 10.96
CA THR A 76 -5.09 -29.81 12.33
C THR A 76 -6.05 -31.00 12.27
N ALA A 77 -5.94 -31.95 13.21
CA ALA A 77 -6.88 -33.05 13.31
C ALA A 77 -8.33 -32.53 13.29
N ASP A 78 -9.25 -33.31 12.70
CA ASP A 78 -10.62 -32.88 12.50
C ASP A 78 -11.28 -32.44 13.82
N GLY A 79 -11.92 -31.27 13.81
CA GLY A 79 -12.60 -30.69 14.96
C GLY A 79 -11.66 -30.10 16.01
N GLN A 80 -10.33 -30.16 15.85
CA GLN A 80 -9.39 -29.57 16.78
C GLN A 80 -9.04 -28.13 16.41
N ARG A 81 -8.82 -27.31 17.43
CA ARG A 81 -8.40 -25.92 17.25
C ARG A 81 -6.99 -25.90 16.66
N PRO A 82 -6.72 -25.07 15.64
CA PRO A 82 -5.39 -24.98 15.06
C PRO A 82 -4.32 -24.66 16.11
N SER A 83 -3.16 -25.32 15.99
CA SER A 83 -2.00 -25.11 16.87
C SER A 83 -1.43 -23.69 16.73
N LEU A 84 -1.66 -23.05 15.58
CA LEU A 84 -1.23 -21.68 15.34
C LEU A 84 -2.07 -20.66 16.14
N PRO A 85 -1.43 -19.58 16.61
CA PRO A 85 -2.13 -18.55 17.35
C PRO A 85 -3.11 -17.77 16.45
N LEU A 86 -4.27 -17.39 16.98
CA LEU A 86 -5.33 -16.67 16.24
C LEU A 86 -4.84 -15.41 15.48
N PRO A 87 -3.94 -14.57 16.03
CA PRO A 87 -3.37 -13.44 15.29
C PRO A 87 -2.66 -13.90 14.02
N LEU A 88 -1.88 -14.98 14.08
CA LEU A 88 -1.19 -15.50 12.90
C LEU A 88 -2.18 -16.02 11.85
N LEU A 89 -3.26 -16.70 12.28
CA LEU A 89 -4.30 -17.13 11.36
C LEU A 89 -5.00 -15.94 10.67
N ALA A 90 -5.32 -14.87 11.43
CA ALA A 90 -5.88 -13.66 10.86
C ALA A 90 -4.91 -12.95 9.91
N GLN A 91 -3.61 -12.94 10.22
CA GLN A 91 -2.57 -12.41 9.33
C GLN A 91 -2.51 -13.19 8.02
N LEU A 92 -2.49 -14.52 8.07
CA LEU A 92 -2.47 -15.35 6.87
C LEU A 92 -3.75 -15.23 6.05
N ALA A 93 -4.89 -15.01 6.68
CA ALA A 93 -6.15 -14.72 5.98
C ALA A 93 -6.05 -13.40 5.19
N ILE A 94 -5.59 -12.33 5.84
CA ILE A 94 -5.44 -11.01 5.20
C ILE A 94 -4.35 -11.04 4.13
N TYR A 95 -3.20 -11.66 4.41
CA TYR A 95 -2.10 -11.74 3.47
C TYR A 95 -2.45 -12.63 2.27
N GLY A 96 -3.23 -13.69 2.47
CA GLY A 96 -3.69 -14.58 1.42
C GLY A 96 -4.78 -13.97 0.51
N SER A 97 -5.38 -12.84 0.89
CA SER A 97 -6.36 -12.18 0.01
C SER A 97 -5.66 -11.50 -1.17
N GLU A 98 -6.40 -11.33 -2.25
CA GLU A 98 -5.92 -10.69 -3.48
C GLU A 98 -5.48 -9.25 -3.21
N GLU A 99 -6.31 -8.50 -2.48
CA GLU A 99 -6.07 -7.09 -2.17
C GLU A 99 -5.21 -6.84 -0.92
N LYS A 100 -4.69 -7.89 -0.27
CA LYS A 100 -3.96 -7.81 1.03
C LYS A 100 -4.73 -7.07 2.13
N ARG A 101 -6.05 -7.10 2.02
CA ARG A 101 -7.02 -6.54 2.97
C ARG A 101 -8.23 -7.47 3.04
N LEU A 102 -8.87 -7.54 4.20
CA LEU A 102 -10.13 -8.23 4.39
C LEU A 102 -11.02 -7.49 5.38
N SER A 103 -12.33 -7.65 5.24
CA SER A 103 -13.27 -7.23 6.27
C SER A 103 -13.24 -8.19 7.45
N LEU A 104 -13.76 -7.76 8.60
CA LEU A 104 -13.92 -8.65 9.75
C LEU A 104 -14.72 -9.92 9.39
N GLN A 105 -15.78 -9.76 8.60
CA GLN A 105 -16.58 -10.89 8.11
C GLN A 105 -15.77 -11.78 7.17
N GLY A 106 -14.95 -11.21 6.29
CA GLY A 106 -14.08 -11.96 5.38
C GLY A 106 -13.07 -12.81 6.14
N ILE A 107 -12.51 -12.30 7.24
CA ILE A 107 -11.62 -13.08 8.11
C ILE A 107 -12.37 -14.26 8.73
N TYR A 108 -13.59 -14.08 9.21
CA TYR A 108 -14.39 -15.19 9.72
C TYR A 108 -14.64 -16.26 8.65
N SER A 109 -15.06 -15.84 7.46
CA SER A 109 -15.32 -16.75 6.34
C SER A 109 -14.07 -17.52 5.93
N ALA A 110 -12.91 -16.88 5.88
CA ALA A 110 -11.65 -17.54 5.54
C ALA A 110 -11.27 -18.63 6.54
N LEU A 111 -11.45 -18.38 7.85
CA LEU A 111 -11.18 -19.35 8.90
C LEU A 111 -12.15 -20.54 8.88
N VAL A 112 -13.44 -20.26 8.70
CA VAL A 112 -14.50 -21.28 8.58
C VAL A 112 -14.32 -22.14 7.34
N SER A 113 -13.87 -21.54 6.23
CA SER A 113 -13.60 -22.27 4.99
C SER A 113 -12.40 -23.21 5.13
N ARG A 114 -11.39 -22.85 5.94
CA ARG A 114 -10.14 -23.60 6.07
C ARG A 114 -10.18 -24.69 7.14
N PHE A 115 -10.72 -24.40 8.32
CA PHE A 115 -10.63 -25.29 9.48
C PHE A 115 -12.00 -25.76 9.95
N THR A 116 -12.13 -27.07 10.13
CA THR A 116 -13.35 -27.72 10.59
C THR A 116 -13.79 -27.22 11.97
N TYR A 117 -12.85 -26.98 12.89
CA TYR A 117 -13.15 -26.40 14.21
C TYR A 117 -13.95 -25.08 14.14
N PHE A 118 -13.57 -24.14 13.27
CA PHE A 118 -14.30 -22.86 13.17
C PHE A 118 -15.63 -23.03 12.45
N ARG A 119 -15.73 -24.00 11.53
CA ARG A 119 -16.97 -24.34 10.83
C ARG A 119 -18.02 -24.91 11.77
N ASP A 120 -17.65 -25.87 12.60
CA ASP A 120 -18.55 -26.50 13.56
C ASP A 120 -18.92 -25.53 14.69
N ASN A 121 -18.11 -24.50 14.92
CA ASN A 121 -18.36 -23.43 15.87
C ASN A 121 -18.70 -22.10 15.17
N ALA A 122 -19.24 -22.11 13.95
CA ALA A 122 -19.40 -20.90 13.14
C ALA A 122 -20.21 -19.79 13.81
N TRP A 123 -21.12 -20.13 14.74
CA TRP A 123 -21.97 -19.19 15.47
C TRP A 123 -21.37 -18.75 16.81
N ASP A 124 -20.32 -19.40 17.29
CA ASP A 124 -19.75 -19.12 18.60
C ASP A 124 -19.11 -17.72 18.64
N SER A 125 -19.58 -16.92 19.60
CA SER A 125 -19.10 -15.56 19.82
C SER A 125 -17.75 -15.50 20.51
N LYS A 126 -17.31 -16.57 21.20
CA LYS A 126 -16.06 -16.57 21.98
C LYS A 126 -14.83 -16.45 21.09
N TRP A 127 -14.71 -17.30 20.06
CA TRP A 127 -13.58 -17.22 19.13
C TRP A 127 -13.66 -15.96 18.25
N LYS A 128 -14.86 -15.55 17.82
CA LYS A 128 -15.06 -14.28 17.10
C LYS A 128 -14.63 -13.08 17.92
N ASN A 129 -14.92 -13.07 19.21
CA ASN A 129 -14.46 -12.02 20.12
C ASN A 129 -12.94 -12.03 20.27
N SER A 130 -12.33 -13.22 20.33
CA SER A 130 -10.88 -13.37 20.35
C SER A 130 -10.21 -12.84 19.08
N ILE A 131 -10.84 -13.02 17.91
CA ILE A 131 -10.36 -12.43 16.64
C ILE A 131 -10.48 -10.91 16.66
N ARG A 132 -11.64 -10.35 17.05
CA ARG A 132 -11.80 -8.88 17.19
C ARG A 132 -10.77 -8.30 18.15
N HIS A 133 -10.53 -8.97 19.27
CA HIS A 133 -9.52 -8.59 20.24
C HIS A 133 -8.12 -8.61 19.63
N ALA A 134 -7.76 -9.64 18.86
CA ALA A 134 -6.48 -9.72 18.19
C ALA A 134 -6.26 -8.55 17.21
N LEU A 135 -7.26 -8.22 16.39
CA LEU A 135 -7.19 -7.12 15.43
C LEU A 135 -6.91 -5.77 16.10
N SER A 136 -7.49 -5.53 17.27
CA SER A 136 -7.26 -4.30 18.03
C SER A 136 -5.99 -4.33 18.89
N LEU A 137 -5.58 -5.51 19.38
CA LEU A 137 -4.46 -5.65 20.31
C LEU A 137 -3.10 -5.53 19.63
N TYR A 138 -2.93 -6.13 18.44
CA TYR A 138 -1.63 -6.21 17.79
C TYR A 138 -1.42 -5.02 16.83
N SER A 139 -0.21 -4.45 16.82
CA SER A 139 0.14 -3.35 15.91
C SER A 139 0.28 -3.80 14.45
N ALA A 140 0.42 -5.11 14.21
CA ALA A 140 0.47 -5.68 12.87
C ALA A 140 -0.80 -5.41 12.07
N PHE A 141 -1.97 -5.32 12.73
CA PHE A 141 -3.24 -5.08 12.05
C PHE A 141 -3.51 -3.58 11.96
N VAL A 142 -3.77 -3.09 10.75
CA VAL A 142 -4.12 -1.70 10.49
C VAL A 142 -5.53 -1.64 9.96
N LYS A 143 -6.34 -0.78 10.57
CA LYS A 143 -7.73 -0.53 10.18
C LYS A 143 -7.74 0.52 9.07
N ILE A 144 -8.40 0.20 7.95
CA ILE A 144 -8.60 1.11 6.81
C ILE A 144 -10.09 1.36 6.65
N SER A 145 -10.48 2.64 6.67
CA SER A 145 -11.86 3.04 6.40
C SER A 145 -12.28 2.63 4.99
N ARG A 146 -13.49 2.08 4.85
CA ARG A 146 -14.03 1.80 3.52
C ARG A 146 -14.28 3.10 2.74
N PRO A 147 -14.06 3.10 1.41
CA PRO A 147 -14.53 4.19 0.57
C PRO A 147 -16.04 4.35 0.71
N ILE A 148 -16.53 5.59 0.79
CA ILE A 148 -17.97 5.89 0.95
C ILE A 148 -18.79 5.31 -0.23
N GLN A 149 -18.18 5.17 -1.40
CA GLN A 149 -18.80 4.65 -2.61
C GLN A 149 -18.99 3.12 -2.59
N GLU A 150 -18.28 2.40 -1.73
CA GLU A 150 -18.33 0.94 -1.67
C GLU A 150 -19.30 0.50 -0.56
N ALA A 151 -20.51 0.06 -0.95
CA ALA A 151 -21.51 -0.40 0.00
C ALA A 151 -21.04 -1.70 0.70
N GLY A 152 -20.81 -1.62 2.01
CA GLY A 152 -20.37 -2.78 2.79
C GLY A 152 -20.33 -2.51 4.29
N LYS A 153 -20.51 -3.58 5.09
CA LYS A 153 -20.52 -3.48 6.54
C LYS A 153 -19.11 -3.50 7.12
N GLY A 154 -18.76 -2.43 7.84
CA GLY A 154 -17.56 -2.32 8.65
C GLY A 154 -16.29 -2.03 7.85
N ASP A 155 -15.18 -1.82 8.53
CA ASP A 155 -13.92 -1.39 7.91
C ASP A 155 -13.09 -2.55 7.36
N TYR A 156 -12.08 -2.21 6.55
CA TYR A 156 -11.07 -3.16 6.10
C TYR A 156 -9.94 -3.27 7.12
N TRP A 157 -9.36 -4.46 7.19
CA TRP A 157 -8.15 -4.75 7.96
C TRP A 157 -7.05 -5.16 7.00
N THR A 158 -5.89 -4.53 7.13
CA THR A 158 -4.67 -4.87 6.41
C THR A 158 -3.53 -5.17 7.39
N LEU A 159 -2.37 -5.55 6.86
CA LEU A 159 -1.16 -5.78 7.63
C LEU A 159 -0.18 -4.63 7.45
N ASN A 160 0.50 -4.27 8.53
CA ASN A 160 1.64 -3.37 8.48
C ASN A 160 2.87 -4.12 7.93
N PRO A 161 3.40 -3.76 6.75
CA PRO A 161 4.52 -4.48 6.15
C PRO A 161 5.81 -4.35 6.96
N CYS A 162 5.96 -3.29 7.77
CA CYS A 162 7.15 -3.05 8.59
C CYS A 162 7.10 -3.82 9.93
N LEU A 163 5.94 -4.32 10.35
CA LEU A 163 5.74 -4.95 11.65
C LEU A 163 4.92 -6.25 11.54
N PRO A 164 5.43 -7.26 10.83
CA PRO A 164 4.65 -8.46 10.54
C PRO A 164 4.40 -9.35 11.76
N ASP A 165 5.24 -9.32 12.80
CA ASP A 165 4.93 -10.02 14.07
C ASP A 165 3.97 -9.22 14.97
N GLY A 166 4.03 -7.89 14.87
CA GLY A 166 3.20 -6.96 15.64
C GLY A 166 3.44 -7.05 17.15
N TYR A 167 3.93 -5.99 17.76
CA TYR A 167 3.95 -5.93 19.22
C TYR A 167 2.53 -5.68 19.75
N LYS A 168 2.25 -6.15 20.98
CA LYS A 168 1.01 -5.80 21.68
C LYS A 168 1.02 -4.30 21.91
N ARG A 169 -0.01 -3.60 21.43
CA ARG A 169 -0.12 -2.13 21.59
C ARG A 169 -0.11 -1.80 23.09
N PRO A 170 0.67 -0.79 23.54
CA PRO A 170 0.68 -0.40 24.93
C PRO A 170 -0.73 0.06 25.34
N ARG A 171 -1.25 -0.45 26.45
CA ARG A 171 -2.51 0.05 27.02
C ARG A 171 -2.24 1.46 27.54
N LYS A 172 -3.00 2.44 27.04
CA LYS A 172 -3.04 3.77 27.64
C LYS A 172 -3.67 3.59 29.03
N ARG A 173 -2.86 3.71 30.08
CA ARG A 173 -3.30 3.73 31.47
C ARG A 173 -3.93 5.09 31.79
#